data_AF-A0A2M8LFG6-F1
#
_entry.id   AF-A0A2M8LFG6-F1
#
_cell.length_a   1.000
_cell.length_b   1.000
_cell.length_c   1.000
_cell.angle_alpha   90.00
_cell.angle_beta   90.00
_cell.angle_gamma   90.00
#
_symmetry.space_group_name_H-M   'P 1'
#
loop_
_entity.id
_entity.type
_entity.pdbx_description
1 polymer ?
#
loop_
_entity_poly.entity_id
_entity_poly.type
_entity_poly.pdbx_seq_one_letter_code
_entity_poly.pdbx_strand_id
1 'polypeptide(L)'
;MSNWLKQKWLLILVAIILISLDIWHKELFFSILLAYGLAIKFFLSDSLSAKLRKIFAISIWSIFIVLVGLTVYVNYGMPHGPSYPTGDIVCQNDDRGPCREEYKEDLRNVDIPNWAKFLRKSEGELLLLGLLFAGIVISGVKNKNQED
;
A
#
# COMPACT_ATOMS: atom_id res chain seq x y z
N MET A 1 31.23 -5.58 19.44
CA MET A 1 29.99 -5.32 18.67
C MET A 1 29.63 -6.61 17.95
N SER A 2 28.55 -7.28 18.38
CA SER A 2 28.14 -8.63 17.91
C SER A 2 28.13 -8.72 16.38
N ASN A 3 28.66 -9.81 15.81
CA ASN A 3 28.67 -10.07 14.35
C ASN A 3 27.30 -9.88 13.69
N TRP A 4 26.22 -10.06 14.46
CA TRP A 4 24.84 -9.84 14.04
C TRP A 4 24.54 -8.37 13.68
N LEU A 5 25.04 -7.43 14.48
CA LEU A 5 24.83 -5.99 14.28
C LEU A 5 25.52 -5.50 13.00
N LYS A 6 26.72 -6.00 12.70
CA LYS A 6 27.42 -5.67 11.44
C LYS A 6 26.67 -6.19 10.21
N GLN A 7 26.06 -7.38 10.32
CA GLN A 7 25.36 -8.02 9.20
C GLN A 7 24.01 -7.36 8.85
N LYS A 8 23.37 -6.68 9.81
CA LYS A 8 22.07 -6.00 9.63
C LYS A 8 22.15 -4.48 9.71
N TRP A 9 23.35 -3.91 9.90
CA TRP A 9 23.54 -2.47 10.11
C TRP A 9 22.87 -1.60 9.05
N LEU A 10 22.96 -2.00 7.78
CA LEU A 10 22.37 -1.29 6.65
C LEU A 10 20.83 -1.23 6.73
N LEU A 11 20.18 -2.32 7.16
CA LEU A 11 18.72 -2.34 7.38
C LEU A 11 18.31 -1.45 8.56
N ILE A 12 19.09 -1.47 9.64
CA ILE A 12 18.84 -0.62 10.82
C ILE A 12 18.97 0.86 10.43
N LEU A 13 19.99 1.21 9.65
CA LEU A 13 20.23 2.58 9.18
C LEU A 13 19.09 3.06 8.27
N VAL A 14 18.64 2.22 7.33
CA VAL A 14 17.46 2.51 6.48
C VAL A 14 16.20 2.69 7.32
N ALA A 15 15.95 1.83 8.31
CA ALA A 15 14.79 1.96 9.19
C ALA A 15 14.81 3.28 9.98
N ILE A 16 15.96 3.68 10.51
CA ILE A 16 16.13 4.95 11.23
C ILE A 16 15.81 6.13 10.31
N ILE A 17 16.33 6.13 9.07
CA ILE A 17 16.06 7.19 8.09
C ILE A 17 14.56 7.28 7.78
N LEU A 18 13.90 6.15 7.51
CA LEU A 18 12.48 6.12 7.17
C LEU A 18 11.60 6.58 8.33
N ILE A 19 11.89 6.14 9.56
CA ILE A 19 11.17 6.63 10.76
C ILE A 19 11.41 8.13 10.96
N SER A 20 12.61 8.63 10.67
CA SER A 20 12.92 10.06 10.80
C SER A 20 12.16 10.90 9.78
N LEU A 21 12.00 10.40 8.55
CA LEU A 21 11.18 11.02 7.51
C LEU A 21 9.69 11.05 7.90
N ASP A 22 9.16 9.98 8.47
CA ASP A 22 7.78 9.96 8.98
C ASP A 22 7.54 11.02 10.07
N ILE A 23 8.48 11.17 11.01
CA ILE A 23 8.40 12.21 12.05
C ILE A 23 8.42 13.61 11.42
N TRP A 24 9.26 13.83 10.41
CA TRP A 24 9.37 15.13 9.74
C TRP A 24 8.11 15.48 8.95
N HIS A 25 7.57 14.52 8.19
CA HIS A 25 6.37 14.71 7.38
C HIS A 25 5.06 14.56 8.18
N LYS A 26 5.12 14.11 9.44
CA LYS A 26 3.96 13.81 10.30
C LYS A 26 3.00 12.79 9.68
N GLU A 27 3.54 11.90 8.86
CA GLU A 27 2.81 10.84 8.16
C GLU A 27 3.45 9.48 8.50
N LEU A 28 2.72 8.38 8.31
CA LEU A 28 3.21 7.01 8.56
C LEU A 28 3.64 6.31 7.26
N PHE A 29 3.74 7.06 6.17
CA PHE A 29 3.93 6.55 4.83
C PHE A 29 5.18 5.65 4.71
N PHE A 30 6.33 6.12 5.19
CA PHE A 30 7.60 5.42 5.04
C PHE A 30 7.68 4.17 5.92
N SER A 31 7.11 4.22 7.14
CA SER A 31 7.00 3.07 8.03
C SER A 31 6.09 1.99 7.46
N ILE A 32 4.97 2.36 6.85
CA ILE A 32 4.07 1.42 6.16
C ILE A 32 4.81 0.74 5.00
N LEU A 33 5.56 1.50 4.21
CA LEU A 33 6.35 0.99 3.08
C LEU A 33 7.45 0.03 3.55
N LEU A 34 8.15 0.37 4.64
CA LEU A 34 9.13 -0.50 5.28
C LEU A 34 8.49 -1.82 5.75
N ALA A 35 7.32 -1.74 6.39
CA ALA A 35 6.59 -2.92 6.85
C ALA A 35 6.20 -3.85 5.69
N TYR A 36 5.71 -3.31 4.58
CA TYR A 36 5.45 -4.09 3.36
C TYR A 36 6.71 -4.77 2.83
N GLY A 37 7.82 -4.03 2.73
CA GLY A 37 9.09 -4.59 2.27
C GLY A 37 9.58 -5.75 3.13
N LEU A 38 9.45 -5.63 4.46
CA LEU A 38 9.79 -6.70 5.40
C LEU A 38 8.85 -7.91 5.26
N ALA A 39 7.54 -7.69 5.13
CA ALA A 39 6.56 -8.75 4.93
C ALA A 39 6.82 -9.53 3.64
N ILE A 40 7.04 -8.83 2.52
CA ILE A 40 7.37 -9.45 1.23
C ILE A 40 8.67 -10.25 1.35
N LYS A 41 9.72 -9.66 1.96
CA LYS A 41 10.99 -10.36 2.18
C LYS A 41 10.81 -11.63 3.00
N PHE A 42 9.94 -11.62 4.01
CA PHE A 42 9.60 -12.80 4.78
C PHE A 42 8.92 -13.86 3.90
N PHE A 43 7.94 -13.48 3.07
CA PHE A 43 7.28 -14.40 2.14
C PHE A 43 8.23 -15.01 1.10
N LEU A 44 9.22 -14.23 0.65
CA LEU A 44 10.27 -14.67 -0.27
C LEU A 44 11.36 -15.53 0.40
N SER A 45 11.42 -15.56 1.74
CA SER A 45 12.48 -16.29 2.45
C SER A 45 12.25 -17.79 2.40
N ASP A 46 13.34 -18.56 2.35
CA ASP A 46 13.31 -20.04 2.30
C ASP A 46 12.71 -20.68 3.57
N SER A 47 12.33 -19.90 4.59
CA SER A 47 11.66 -20.41 5.77
C SER A 47 10.23 -20.87 5.51
N LEU A 48 9.59 -20.41 4.43
CA LEU A 48 8.22 -20.80 4.07
C LEU A 48 8.19 -21.94 3.06
N SER A 49 7.38 -22.95 3.36
CA SER A 49 7.10 -24.03 2.42
C SER A 49 6.31 -23.53 1.21
N ALA A 50 6.52 -24.17 0.05
CA ALA A 50 5.82 -23.82 -1.19
C ALA A 50 4.28 -23.91 -1.05
N LYS A 51 3.78 -24.87 -0.26
CA LYS A 51 2.34 -24.99 0.04
C LYS A 51 1.81 -23.76 0.75
N LEU A 52 2.53 -23.27 1.78
CA LEU A 52 2.13 -22.08 2.53
C LEU A 52 2.20 -20.83 1.65
N ARG A 53 3.27 -20.65 0.86
CA ARG A 53 3.38 -19.53 -0.08
C ARG A 53 2.19 -19.46 -1.05
N LYS A 54 1.77 -20.62 -1.58
CA LYS A 54 0.59 -20.70 -2.45
C LYS A 54 -0.70 -20.30 -1.73
N ILE A 55 -0.91 -20.77 -0.50
CA ILE A 55 -2.08 -20.38 0.32
C ILE A 55 -2.07 -18.86 0.56
N PHE A 56 -0.93 -18.30 0.98
CA PHE A 56 -0.80 -16.86 1.19
C PHE A 56 -1.05 -16.05 -0.08
N ALA A 57 -0.52 -16.49 -1.23
CA ALA A 57 -0.77 -15.83 -2.51
C ALA A 57 -2.27 -15.81 -2.85
N ILE A 58 -2.97 -16.94 -2.71
CA ILE A 58 -4.41 -17.03 -2.95
C ILE A 58 -5.17 -16.10 -1.99
N SER A 59 -4.82 -16.11 -0.71
CA SER A 59 -5.44 -15.23 0.29
C SER A 59 -5.24 -13.74 -0.04
N ILE A 60 -4.02 -13.34 -0.41
CA ILE A 60 -3.69 -11.95 -0.78
C ILE A 60 -4.53 -11.53 -1.99
N TRP A 61 -4.58 -12.35 -3.05
CA TRP A 61 -5.40 -12.07 -4.23
C TRP A 61 -6.89 -12.00 -3.92
N SER A 62 -7.39 -12.90 -3.08
CA SER A 62 -8.79 -12.92 -2.68
C SER A 62 -9.15 -11.64 -1.91
N ILE A 63 -8.32 -11.24 -0.95
CA ILE A 63 -8.48 -9.99 -0.19
C ILE A 63 -8.40 -8.79 -1.13
N PHE A 64 -7.45 -8.77 -2.07
CA PHE A 64 -7.30 -7.70 -3.04
C PHE A 64 -8.58 -7.51 -3.88
N ILE A 65 -9.13 -8.59 -4.44
CA ILE A 65 -10.37 -8.51 -5.24
C ILE A 65 -11.53 -7.98 -4.41
N VAL A 66 -11.70 -8.47 -3.18
CA VAL A 66 -12.76 -8.00 -2.27
C VAL A 66 -12.59 -6.50 -1.97
N LEU A 67 -11.37 -6.06 -1.66
CA LEU A 67 -11.09 -4.65 -1.36
C LEU A 67 -11.29 -3.75 -2.58
N VAL A 68 -10.89 -4.18 -3.79
CA VAL A 68 -11.19 -3.44 -5.02
C VAL A 68 -12.70 -3.27 -5.19
N GLY A 69 -13.47 -4.35 -5.02
CA GLY A 69 -14.93 -4.30 -5.07
C GLY A 69 -15.52 -3.34 -4.03
N LEU A 70 -15.02 -3.38 -2.80
CA LEU A 70 -15.43 -2.47 -1.73
C LEU A 70 -15.05 -1.01 -2.03
N THR A 71 -13.87 -0.75 -2.58
CA THR A 71 -13.45 0.60 -2.98
C THR A 71 -14.37 1.16 -4.07
N VAL A 72 -14.73 0.34 -5.07
CA VAL A 72 -15.72 0.74 -6.09
C VAL A 72 -17.07 1.02 -5.43
N TYR A 73 -17.56 0.13 -4.57
CA TYR A 73 -18.83 0.33 -3.87
C TYR A 73 -18.83 1.60 -3.00
N VAL A 74 -17.76 1.86 -2.26
CA VAL A 74 -17.63 3.06 -1.45
C VAL A 74 -17.61 4.30 -2.35
N ASN A 75 -16.88 4.29 -3.46
CA ASN A 75 -16.80 5.45 -4.36
C ASN A 75 -18.06 5.73 -5.17
N TYR A 76 -18.91 4.74 -5.45
CA TYR A 76 -20.10 4.95 -6.29
C TYR A 76 -21.43 4.76 -5.55
N GLY A 77 -21.44 3.99 -4.47
CA GLY A 77 -22.64 3.58 -3.74
C GLY A 77 -22.86 4.29 -2.40
N MET A 78 -21.87 5.03 -1.88
CA MET A 78 -22.00 5.74 -0.61
C MET A 78 -22.13 7.26 -0.80
N PRO A 79 -22.73 7.97 0.18
CA PRO A 79 -22.84 9.43 0.16
C PRO A 79 -21.49 10.12 -0.05
N HIS A 80 -21.51 11.27 -0.73
CA HIS A 80 -20.33 12.08 -0.97
C HIS A 80 -20.40 13.38 -0.18
N GLY A 81 -19.26 13.81 0.34
CA GLY A 81 -19.07 15.11 0.98
C GLY A 81 -18.92 16.23 -0.05
N PRO A 82 -18.93 17.49 0.41
CA PRO A 82 -18.57 18.61 -0.45
C PRO A 82 -17.10 18.51 -0.85
N SER A 83 -16.82 18.79 -2.12
CA SER A 83 -15.43 18.93 -2.58
C SER A 83 -14.91 20.33 -2.27
N TYR A 84 -13.68 20.42 -1.78
CA TYR A 84 -12.99 21.69 -1.51
C TYR A 84 -11.77 21.84 -2.42
N PRO A 85 -11.45 23.06 -2.87
CA PRO A 85 -10.23 23.30 -3.62
C PRO A 85 -9.02 23.10 -2.70
N THR A 86 -8.03 22.31 -3.12
CA THR A 86 -6.82 22.09 -2.32
C THR A 86 -5.82 23.23 -2.46
N GLY A 87 -6.00 24.10 -3.46
CA GLY A 87 -5.03 25.12 -3.84
C GLY A 87 -3.94 24.59 -4.79
N ASP A 88 -3.94 23.29 -5.07
CA ASP A 88 -3.05 22.69 -6.05
C ASP A 88 -3.65 22.81 -7.46
N ILE A 89 -2.81 23.07 -8.45
CA ILE A 89 -3.20 23.06 -9.86
C ILE A 89 -2.64 21.80 -10.49
N VAL A 90 -3.52 20.90 -10.93
CA VAL A 90 -3.13 19.66 -11.58
C VAL A 90 -3.34 19.80 -13.08
N CYS A 91 -2.25 19.63 -13.83
CA CYS A 91 -2.28 19.56 -15.29
C CYS A 91 -2.53 18.10 -15.69
N GLN A 92 -3.64 17.83 -16.40
CA GLN A 92 -3.87 16.51 -16.97
C GLN A 92 -2.89 16.32 -18.14
N ASN A 93 -1.92 15.41 -17.97
CA ASN A 93 -0.81 15.21 -18.90
C ASN A 93 -1.21 14.31 -20.10
N ASP A 94 -2.47 14.40 -20.53
CA ASP A 94 -3.13 13.50 -21.48
C ASP A 94 -3.74 14.24 -22.69
N ASP A 95 -3.29 15.47 -22.98
CA ASP A 95 -3.79 16.35 -24.05
C ASP A 95 -5.30 16.68 -23.97
N ARG A 96 -5.97 16.37 -22.86
CA ARG A 96 -7.44 16.53 -22.71
C ARG A 96 -7.92 17.78 -21.99
N GLY A 97 -7.04 18.69 -21.56
CA GLY A 97 -7.52 19.97 -21.03
C GLY A 97 -6.48 20.88 -20.38
N PRO A 98 -6.89 22.13 -20.04
CA PRO A 98 -6.05 23.06 -19.31
C PRO A 98 -5.80 22.55 -17.89
N CYS A 99 -4.73 23.03 -17.26
CA CYS A 99 -4.50 22.81 -15.84
C CYS A 99 -5.68 23.36 -15.02
N ARG A 100 -6.23 22.55 -14.11
CA ARG A 100 -7.38 22.91 -13.27
C ARG A 100 -7.01 22.77 -11.81
N GLU A 101 -7.71 23.52 -10.97
CA GLU A 101 -7.63 23.35 -9.53
C GLU A 101 -8.01 21.91 -9.16
N GLU A 102 -7.23 21.32 -8.28
CA GLU A 102 -7.53 20.02 -7.68
C GLU A 102 -8.61 20.21 -6.62
N TYR A 103 -9.65 19.38 -6.71
CA TYR A 103 -10.71 19.33 -5.73
C TYR A 103 -10.64 17.99 -5.01
N LYS A 104 -10.58 18.01 -3.67
CA LYS A 104 -10.65 16.81 -2.83
C LYS A 104 -11.95 16.77 -2.06
N GLU A 105 -12.49 15.57 -1.86
CA GLU A 105 -13.70 15.36 -1.10
C GLU A 105 -13.44 15.56 0.40
N ASP A 106 -14.24 16.40 1.07
CA ASP A 106 -14.17 16.51 2.53
C ASP A 106 -14.93 15.35 3.20
N LEU A 107 -14.18 14.36 3.67
CA LEU A 107 -14.72 13.17 4.35
C LEU A 107 -14.95 13.37 5.86
N ARG A 108 -14.64 14.54 6.44
CA ARG A 108 -14.72 14.75 7.90
C ARG A 108 -16.16 14.63 8.41
N ASN A 109 -17.08 15.29 7.72
CA ASN A 109 -18.48 15.39 8.12
C ASN A 109 -19.41 14.44 7.36
N VAL A 110 -18.87 13.57 6.51
CA VAL A 110 -19.67 12.57 5.78
C VAL A 110 -20.06 11.45 6.73
N ASP A 111 -21.35 11.12 6.75
CA ASP A 111 -21.93 10.02 7.53
C ASP A 111 -21.68 8.67 6.85
N ILE A 112 -20.40 8.27 6.82
CA ILE A 112 -19.95 6.95 6.36
C ILE A 112 -19.04 6.34 7.43
N PRO A 113 -19.00 5.00 7.54
CA PRO A 113 -18.16 4.35 8.53
C PRO A 113 -16.66 4.59 8.25
N ASN A 114 -15.84 4.58 9.31
CA ASN A 114 -14.41 4.90 9.21
C ASN A 114 -13.62 4.00 8.25
N TRP A 115 -14.01 2.73 8.10
CA TRP A 115 -13.37 1.84 7.12
C TRP A 115 -13.61 2.30 5.68
N ALA A 116 -14.78 2.88 5.38
CA ALA A 116 -15.08 3.44 4.06
C ALA A 116 -14.31 4.75 3.84
N LYS A 117 -14.20 5.59 4.87
CA LYS A 117 -13.33 6.78 4.85
C LYS A 117 -11.87 6.40 4.58
N PHE A 118 -11.38 5.32 5.19
CA PHE A 118 -10.04 4.81 4.95
C PHE A 118 -9.84 4.39 3.49
N LEU A 119 -10.78 3.65 2.90
CA LEU A 119 -10.69 3.23 1.49
C LEU A 119 -10.75 4.38 0.47
N ARG A 120 -11.38 5.51 0.82
CA ARG A 120 -11.41 6.72 -0.03
C ARG A 120 -10.15 7.59 0.07
N LYS A 121 -9.35 7.42 1.13
CA LYS A 121 -8.13 8.20 1.32
C LYS A 121 -6.92 7.50 0.70
N SER A 122 -5.81 8.23 0.63
CA SER A 122 -4.52 7.73 0.11
C SER A 122 -4.02 6.48 0.85
N GLU A 123 -4.36 6.29 2.13
CA GLU A 123 -3.97 5.08 2.87
C GLU A 123 -4.65 3.81 2.30
N GLY A 124 -5.89 3.93 1.85
CA GLY A 124 -6.62 2.85 1.18
C GLY A 124 -6.02 2.50 -0.19
N GLU A 125 -5.62 3.51 -0.96
CA GLU A 125 -4.92 3.32 -2.23
C GLU A 125 -3.57 2.63 -2.02
N LEU A 126 -2.81 3.03 -1.00
CA LEU A 126 -1.55 2.40 -0.63
C LEU A 126 -1.72 0.95 -0.20
N LEU A 127 -2.80 0.61 0.51
CA LEU A 127 -3.14 -0.77 0.83
C LEU A 127 -3.39 -1.59 -0.44
N LEU A 128 -4.18 -1.07 -1.38
CA LEU A 128 -4.47 -1.74 -2.65
C LEU A 128 -3.21 -1.98 -3.48
N LEU A 129 -2.37 -0.95 -3.63
CA LEU A 129 -1.10 -1.05 -4.34
C LEU A 129 -0.14 -2.02 -3.64
N GLY A 130 -0.06 -1.99 -2.31
CA GLY A 130 0.76 -2.91 -1.52
C GLY A 130 0.33 -4.36 -1.68
N LEU A 131 -0.98 -4.64 -1.65
CA LEU A 131 -1.53 -5.98 -1.87
C LEU A 131 -1.32 -6.47 -3.30
N LEU A 132 -1.54 -5.60 -4.30
CA LEU A 132 -1.28 -5.92 -5.71
C LEU A 132 0.18 -6.31 -5.92
N PHE A 133 1.10 -5.48 -5.43
CA PHE A 133 2.54 -5.72 -5.55
C PHE A 133 2.96 -6.99 -4.81
N ALA A 134 2.51 -7.19 -3.57
CA ALA A 134 2.78 -8.41 -2.82
C ALA A 134 2.23 -9.65 -3.53
N GLY A 135 1.02 -9.59 -4.08
CA GLY A 135 0.40 -10.66 -4.85
C GLY A 135 1.22 -11.05 -6.07
N ILE A 136 1.67 -10.08 -6.86
CA ILE A 136 2.53 -10.30 -8.03
C ILE A 136 3.86 -10.93 -7.62
N VAL A 137 4.55 -10.34 -6.64
CA VAL A 137 5.88 -10.79 -6.21
C VAL A 137 5.84 -12.21 -5.65
N ILE A 138 4.88 -12.52 -4.78
CA ILE A 138 4.78 -13.85 -4.15
C ILE A 138 4.37 -14.91 -5.17
N SER A 139 3.48 -14.57 -6.11
CA SER A 139 3.04 -15.51 -7.16
C SER A 139 4.12 -15.77 -8.20
N GLY A 140 5.02 -14.80 -8.45
CA GLY A 140 6.12 -14.90 -9.40
C GLY A 140 7.33 -15.71 -8.91
N VAL A 141 7.35 -16.14 -7.64
CA VAL A 141 8.47 -16.93 -7.11
C VAL A 141 8.44 -18.32 -7.72
N LYS A 142 9.38 -18.59 -8.62
CA LYS A 142 9.60 -19.94 -9.14
C LYS A 142 10.07 -20.88 -8.03
N ASN A 143 9.47 -22.06 -7.99
CA ASN A 143 9.83 -23.09 -7.04
C ASN A 143 11.13 -23.75 -7.52
N LYS A 144 12.23 -23.63 -6.76
CA LYS A 144 13.52 -24.26 -7.13
C LYS A 144 13.41 -25.79 -7.29
N ASN A 145 12.38 -26.42 -6.72
CA ASN A 145 12.14 -27.86 -6.81
C ASN A 145 11.34 -28.28 -8.07
N GLN A 146 11.19 -27.39 -9.08
CA GLN A 146 10.57 -27.73 -10.38
C GLN A 146 11.59 -27.74 -11.52
N GLU A 147 12.88 -27.57 -11.23
CA GLU A 147 13.98 -27.60 -12.21
C GLU A 147 14.82 -28.90 -12.17
N ASP A 148 14.43 -29.89 -11.36
CA ASP A 148 15.04 -31.22 -11.32
C ASP A 148 14.02 -32.33 -11.61
#